data_AF-A0AAW8NBY0-F1
#
_entry.id   AF-A0AAW8NBY0-F1
#
_cell.length_a   1.000
_cell.length_b   1.000
_cell.length_c   1.000
_cell.angle_alpha   90.00
_cell.angle_beta   90.00
_cell.angle_gamma   90.00
#
_symmetry.space_group_name_H-M   'P 1'
#
loop_
_entity.id
_entity.type
_entity.pdbx_description
1 polymer ?
#
loop_
_entity_poly.entity_id
_entity_poly.type
_entity_poly.pdbx_seq_one_letter_code
_entity_poly.pdbx_strand_id
1 'polypeptide(L)'
;MALMAAVAAAPDAPYADLAAAGVQKLLDVLDPKTRARADELAHRVWVNALPASSRAIKSALEVAMAEQRVIRIRYTSRDGTSTTRDVEPVLFASTNGQWYLVGWCRLRNAMRWFTVSGIGRASVTRTACGGHAIHEVGEPPANARPVHGRGV
;
A
#
# COMPACT_ATOMS: atom_id res chain seq x y z
N MET A 1 21.40 0.12 -5.90
CA MET A 1 21.03 1.54 -5.66
C MET A 1 19.58 1.86 -5.98
N ALA A 2 19.12 1.68 -7.22
CA ALA A 2 17.75 1.99 -7.61
C ALA A 2 16.68 1.35 -6.70
N LEU A 3 16.90 0.11 -6.24
CA LEU A 3 15.96 -0.61 -5.38
C LEU A 3 15.83 0.00 -3.96
N MET A 4 16.94 0.44 -3.34
CA MET A 4 16.92 1.12 -2.04
C MET A 4 16.14 2.44 -2.11
N ALA A 5 16.42 3.24 -3.14
CA ALA A 5 15.73 4.49 -3.38
C ALA A 5 14.22 4.28 -3.60
N ALA A 6 13.84 3.24 -4.35
CA ALA A 6 12.44 2.90 -4.58
C ALA A 6 11.69 2.50 -3.29
N VAL A 7 12.32 1.71 -2.41
CA VAL A 7 11.72 1.34 -1.11
C VAL A 7 11.58 2.56 -0.20
N ALA A 8 12.61 3.40 -0.12
CA ALA A 8 12.59 4.62 0.69
C ALA A 8 11.59 5.67 0.17
N ALA A 9 11.35 5.72 -1.15
CA ALA A 9 10.40 6.64 -1.80
C ALA A 9 8.93 6.28 -1.55
N ALA A 10 8.63 5.10 -1.01
CA ALA A 10 7.28 4.58 -0.91
C ALA A 10 6.91 4.14 0.52
N PRO A 11 6.99 5.03 1.53
CA PRO A 11 6.80 4.66 2.94
C PRO A 11 5.37 4.19 3.29
N ASP A 12 4.39 4.60 2.48
CA ASP A 12 2.98 4.19 2.57
C ASP A 12 2.62 2.98 1.70
N ALA A 13 3.60 2.39 1.00
CA ALA A 13 3.34 1.18 0.24
C ALA A 13 2.93 0.03 1.17
N PRO A 14 1.87 -0.71 0.83
CA PRO A 14 1.62 -2.02 1.43
C PRO A 14 2.86 -2.90 1.27
N TYR A 15 3.20 -3.62 2.33
CA TYR A 15 4.34 -4.52 2.40
C TYR A 15 5.72 -3.85 2.27
N ALA A 16 5.82 -2.53 2.47
CA ALA A 16 7.09 -1.79 2.43
C ALA A 16 8.15 -2.39 3.38
N ASP A 17 7.71 -2.91 4.53
CA ASP A 17 8.60 -3.58 5.50
C ASP A 17 9.23 -4.87 4.95
N LEU A 18 8.46 -5.65 4.17
CA LEU A 18 8.96 -6.87 3.52
C LEU A 18 9.95 -6.53 2.41
N ALA A 19 9.67 -5.49 1.63
CA ALA A 19 10.59 -4.99 0.62
C ALA A 19 11.91 -4.52 1.25
N ALA A 20 11.85 -3.73 2.33
CA ALA A 20 13.03 -3.28 3.07
C ALA A 20 13.87 -4.45 3.62
N ALA A 21 13.21 -5.44 4.23
CA ALA A 21 13.89 -6.65 4.71
C ALA A 21 14.56 -7.45 3.58
N GLY A 22 13.91 -7.54 2.41
CA GLY A 22 14.48 -8.18 1.23
C GLY A 22 15.74 -7.48 0.74
N VAL A 23 15.73 -6.14 0.69
CA VAL A 23 16.92 -5.38 0.30
C VAL A 23 18.05 -5.54 1.31
N GLN A 24 17.74 -5.56 2.61
CA GLN A 24 18.74 -5.77 3.65
C GLN A 24 19.46 -7.12 3.49
N LYS A 25 18.72 -8.19 3.22
CA LYS A 25 19.31 -9.52 2.95
C LYS A 25 20.23 -9.52 1.74
N LEU A 26 19.88 -8.80 0.68
CA LEU A 26 20.74 -8.66 -0.50
C LEU A 26 22.02 -7.88 -0.18
N LEU A 27 21.96 -6.87 0.69
CA LEU A 27 23.16 -6.14 1.13
C LEU A 27 24.07 -7.00 2.00
N ASP A 28 23.50 -7.92 2.79
CA ASP A 28 24.23 -8.80 3.72
C ASP A 28 25.05 -9.89 3.01
N VAL A 29 24.76 -10.17 1.73
CA VAL A 29 25.58 -11.08 0.91
C VAL A 29 26.65 -10.35 0.09
N LEU A 30 26.68 -9.01 0.09
CA LEU A 30 27.70 -8.23 -0.63
C LEU A 30 29.01 -8.21 0.16
N ASP A 31 30.12 -8.19 -0.57
CA ASP A 31 31.42 -7.93 0.03
C ASP A 31 31.49 -6.49 0.63
N PRO A 32 32.35 -6.25 1.64
CA PRO A 32 32.42 -4.97 2.34
C PRO A 32 32.68 -3.77 1.42
N LYS A 33 33.44 -3.95 0.34
CA LYS A 33 33.80 -2.87 -0.59
C LYS A 33 32.60 -2.47 -1.45
N THR A 34 31.84 -3.45 -1.95
CA THR A 34 30.62 -3.20 -2.70
C THR A 34 29.53 -2.58 -1.81
N ARG A 35 29.44 -2.99 -0.54
CA ARG A 35 28.51 -2.40 0.44
C ARG A 35 28.82 -0.93 0.72
N ALA A 36 30.08 -0.59 1.00
CA ALA A 36 30.50 0.79 1.24
C ALA A 36 30.21 1.70 0.03
N ARG A 37 30.47 1.19 -1.18
CA ARG A 37 30.17 1.92 -2.41
C ARG A 37 28.67 2.12 -2.63
N ALA A 38 27.84 1.15 -2.24
CA ALA A 38 26.39 1.30 -2.28
C ALA A 38 25.92 2.38 -1.29
N ASP A 39 26.50 2.43 -0.09
CA ASP A 39 26.15 3.41 0.94
C ASP A 39 26.51 4.85 0.51
N GLU A 40 27.72 5.05 -0.03
CA GLU A 40 28.14 6.35 -0.59
C GLU A 40 27.19 6.86 -1.69
N LEU A 41 26.70 5.96 -2.54
CA LEU A 41 25.75 6.31 -3.58
C LEU A 41 24.35 6.58 -3.00
N ALA A 42 23.97 5.95 -1.88
CA ALA A 42 22.67 6.15 -1.24
C ALA A 42 22.55 7.57 -0.70
N HIS A 43 23.62 8.09 -0.10
CA HIS A 43 23.68 9.46 0.43
C HIS A 43 23.46 10.57 -0.60
N ARG A 44 23.55 10.24 -1.90
CA ARG A 44 23.28 11.18 -3.00
C ARG A 44 21.81 11.23 -3.41
N VAL A 45 20.95 10.40 -2.80
CA VAL A 45 19.52 10.32 -3.12
C VAL A 45 18.70 10.89 -1.98
N TRP A 46 17.92 11.93 -2.28
CA TRP A 46 16.98 12.55 -1.35
C TRP A 46 15.56 12.20 -1.77
N VAL A 47 14.76 11.71 -0.83
CA VAL A 47 13.37 11.32 -1.04
C VAL A 47 12.50 12.04 -0.02
N ASN A 48 11.39 12.61 -0.48
CA ASN A 48 10.40 13.21 0.41
C ASN A 48 9.73 12.10 1.25
N ALA A 49 10.03 12.08 2.54
CA ALA A 49 9.30 11.26 3.48
C ALA A 49 7.96 11.93 3.79
N LEU A 50 6.88 11.47 3.15
CA LEU A 50 5.54 11.78 3.63
C LEU A 50 5.37 11.16 5.04
N PRO A 51 4.55 11.77 5.92
CA PRO A 51 4.27 11.16 7.22
C PRO A 51 3.66 9.79 6.98
N ALA A 52 4.44 8.75 7.27
CA ALA A 52 4.01 7.38 7.05
C ALA A 52 2.77 7.09 7.88
N SER A 53 1.79 6.47 7.26
CA SER A 53 0.71 5.79 7.97
C SER A 53 1.30 4.89 9.07
N SER A 54 0.67 4.91 10.24
CA SER A 54 1.13 4.11 11.38
C SER A 54 1.30 2.64 10.96
N ARG A 55 2.36 1.99 11.44
CA ARG A 55 2.61 0.56 11.21
C ARG A 55 1.38 -0.30 11.52
N ALA A 56 0.59 0.08 12.53
CA ALA A 56 -0.66 -0.60 12.88
C ALA A 56 -1.70 -0.54 11.75
N ILE A 57 -1.80 0.59 11.04
CA ILE A 57 -2.72 0.77 9.92
C ILE A 57 -2.30 -0.09 8.74
N LYS A 58 -1.02 -0.03 8.36
CA LYS A 58 -0.46 -0.86 7.28
C LYS A 58 -0.66 -2.34 7.55
N SER A 59 -0.30 -2.79 8.76
CA SER A 59 -0.49 -4.18 9.16
C SER A 59 -1.95 -4.62 9.09
N ALA A 60 -2.90 -3.79 9.54
CA ALA A 60 -4.32 -4.12 9.43
C ALA A 60 -4.79 -4.20 7.98
N LEU A 61 -4.32 -3.30 7.11
CA LEU A 61 -4.63 -3.32 5.68
C LEU A 61 -4.10 -4.59 5.00
N GLU A 62 -2.85 -4.94 5.28
CA GLU A 62 -2.17 -6.12 4.74
C GLU A 62 -2.83 -7.42 5.19
N VAL A 63 -3.17 -7.54 6.48
CA VAL A 63 -3.86 -8.70 7.04
C VAL A 63 -5.26 -8.82 6.47
N ALA A 64 -6.03 -7.73 6.40
CA ALA A 64 -7.37 -7.76 5.82
C ALA A 64 -7.35 -8.20 4.35
N MET A 65 -6.38 -7.72 3.57
CA MET A 65 -6.17 -8.13 2.18
C MET A 65 -5.81 -9.62 2.08
N ALA A 66 -4.84 -10.08 2.88
CA ALA A 66 -4.33 -11.46 2.83
C ALA A 66 -5.38 -12.48 3.29
N GLU A 67 -6.12 -12.17 4.35
CA GLU A 67 -7.15 -13.05 4.91
C GLU A 67 -8.54 -12.85 4.28
N GLN A 68 -8.67 -11.91 3.33
CA GLN A 68 -9.94 -11.53 2.71
C GLN A 68 -11.03 -11.25 3.76
N ARG A 69 -10.70 -10.38 4.71
CA ARG A 69 -11.59 -9.94 5.80
C ARG A 69 -12.02 -8.49 5.59
N VAL A 70 -13.26 -8.19 5.97
CA VAL A 70 -13.74 -6.79 6.03
C VAL A 70 -12.85 -6.02 6.99
N ILE A 71 -12.35 -4.88 6.53
CA ILE A 71 -11.60 -3.93 7.35
C ILE A 71 -12.48 -2.76 7.75
N ARG A 72 -12.43 -2.38 9.03
CA ARG A 72 -13.04 -1.15 9.53
C ARG A 72 -12.01 -0.06 9.56
N ILE A 73 -12.27 1.05 8.86
CA ILE A 73 -11.38 2.20 8.79
C ILE A 73 -12.07 3.47 9.29
N ARG A 74 -11.31 4.34 9.97
CA ARG A 74 -11.66 5.75 10.13
C ARG A 74 -10.97 6.52 9.01
N TYR A 75 -11.75 6.96 8.03
CA TYR A 75 -11.28 7.62 6.83
C TYR A 75 -11.67 9.09 6.83
N THR A 76 -10.71 9.96 6.56
CA THR A 76 -10.93 11.38 6.31
C THR A 76 -10.83 11.63 4.81
N SER A 77 -11.93 12.04 4.20
CA SER A 77 -11.95 12.39 2.78
C SER A 77 -11.29 13.76 2.52
N ARG A 78 -11.04 14.08 1.25
CA ARG A 78 -10.39 15.33 0.83
C ARG A 78 -11.15 16.60 1.23
N ASP A 79 -12.46 16.49 1.44
CA ASP A 79 -13.33 17.54 1.95
C ASP A 79 -13.23 17.74 3.48
N GLY A 80 -12.39 16.94 4.16
CA GLY A 80 -12.21 16.98 5.62
C GLY A 80 -13.21 16.12 6.40
N THR A 81 -14.19 15.49 5.74
CA THR A 81 -15.20 14.69 6.44
C THR A 81 -14.59 13.38 6.95
N SER A 82 -14.53 13.21 8.28
CA SER A 82 -14.08 11.97 8.90
C SER A 82 -15.24 11.01 9.14
N THR A 83 -15.08 9.76 8.72
CA THR A 83 -16.14 8.76 8.81
C THR A 83 -15.60 7.36 9.06
N THR A 84 -16.42 6.52 9.69
CA THR A 84 -16.14 5.09 9.82
C THR A 84 -16.72 4.34 8.62
N ARG A 85 -15.92 3.46 8.02
CA ARG A 85 -16.30 2.64 6.87
C ARG A 85 -15.90 1.19 7.10
N ASP A 86 -16.82 0.28 6.81
CA ASP A 86 -16.52 -1.13 6.63
C ASP A 86 -16.28 -1.36 5.15
N VAL A 87 -15.09 -1.86 4.82
CA VAL A 87 -14.58 -2.00 3.45
C VAL A 87 -14.14 -3.44 3.24
N GLU A 88 -14.53 -4.02 2.12
CA GLU A 88 -14.02 -5.31 1.67
C GLU A 88 -12.84 -5.05 0.73
N PRO A 89 -11.60 -5.34 1.17
CA PRO A 89 -10.41 -5.04 0.38
C PRO A 89 -10.35 -5.91 -0.87
N VAL A 90 -10.14 -5.28 -2.03
CA VAL A 90 -10.04 -5.96 -3.32
C VAL A 90 -8.61 -5.87 -3.87
N LEU A 91 -8.02 -4.67 -3.87
CA LEU A 91 -6.64 -4.48 -4.30
C LEU A 91 -6.00 -3.24 -3.68
N PHE A 92 -4.67 -3.18 -3.78
CA PHE A 92 -3.92 -1.94 -3.61
C PHE A 92 -3.53 -1.37 -4.96
N ALA A 93 -3.69 -0.06 -5.12
CA ALA A 93 -3.27 0.65 -6.31
C ALA A 93 -2.28 1.76 -5.93
N SER A 94 -1.26 1.95 -6.76
CA SER A 94 -0.38 3.12 -6.70
C SER A 94 -0.59 3.94 -7.96
N THR A 95 -1.04 5.18 -7.81
CA THR A 95 -1.19 6.13 -8.92
C THR A 95 -0.93 7.55 -8.43
N ASN A 96 -0.33 8.38 -9.28
CA ASN A 96 0.02 9.77 -8.96
C ASN A 96 0.82 9.93 -7.64
N GLY A 97 1.70 8.98 -7.34
CA GLY A 97 2.51 8.99 -6.12
C GLY A 97 1.74 8.71 -4.82
N GLN A 98 0.49 8.24 -4.92
CA GLN A 98 -0.34 7.90 -3.76
C GLN A 98 -0.75 6.43 -3.79
N TRP A 99 -0.74 5.81 -2.61
CA TRP A 99 -1.29 4.47 -2.41
C TRP A 99 -2.77 4.54 -2.04
N TYR A 100 -3.53 3.62 -2.62
CA TYR A 100 -4.95 3.46 -2.42
C TYR A 100 -5.28 2.04 -1.99
N LEU A 101 -6.14 1.91 -0.98
CA LEU A 101 -6.95 0.73 -0.80
C LEU A 101 -8.19 0.87 -1.69
N VAL A 102 -8.38 -0.08 -2.60
CA VAL A 102 -9.60 -0.16 -3.41
C VAL A 102 -10.43 -1.33 -2.89
N GLY A 103 -11.70 -1.06 -2.63
CA GLY A 103 -12.58 -2.06 -2.05
C GLY A 103 -14.05 -1.68 -2.05
N TRP A 104 -14.89 -2.66 -1.77
CA TRP A 104 -16.33 -2.47 -1.67
C TRP A 104 -16.68 -1.80 -0.35
N CYS A 105 -17.25 -0.60 -0.41
CA CYS A 105 -17.67 0.13 0.77
C CYS A 105 -19.09 -0.27 1.16
N ARG A 106 -19.26 -1.05 2.23
CA ARG A 106 -20.57 -1.58 2.65
C ARG A 106 -21.58 -0.48 3.00
N LEU A 107 -21.11 0.65 3.51
CA LEU A 107 -21.98 1.80 3.81
C LEU A 107 -22.56 2.48 2.55
N ARG A 108 -21.82 2.42 1.44
CA ARG A 108 -22.22 3.06 0.17
C ARG A 108 -22.67 2.06 -0.88
N ASN A 109 -22.55 0.76 -0.57
CA ASN A 109 -22.87 -0.35 -1.45
C ASN A 109 -22.25 -0.17 -2.84
N ALA A 110 -20.97 0.18 -2.88
CA ALA A 110 -20.24 0.51 -4.11
C ALA A 110 -18.72 0.40 -3.92
N MET A 111 -18.02 0.16 -5.03
CA MET A 111 -16.55 0.22 -5.08
C MET A 111 -16.06 1.65 -4.83
N ARG A 112 -15.06 1.79 -3.96
CA ARG A 112 -14.42 3.08 -3.65
C ARG A 112 -12.91 2.95 -3.47
N TRP A 113 -12.25 4.06 -3.75
CA TRP A 113 -10.82 4.24 -3.62
C TRP A 113 -10.56 5.07 -2.36
N PHE A 114 -9.78 4.52 -1.44
CA PHE A 114 -9.40 5.16 -0.19
C PHE A 114 -7.91 5.41 -0.21
N THR A 115 -7.48 6.67 -0.16
CA THR A 115 -6.06 7.00 0.02
C THR A 115 -5.55 6.42 1.33
N VAL A 116 -4.44 5.69 1.31
CA VAL A 116 -3.85 5.10 2.54
C VAL A 116 -3.52 6.20 3.56
N SER A 117 -3.01 7.34 3.08
CA SER A 117 -2.74 8.53 3.90
C SER A 117 -3.99 9.18 4.52
N GLY A 118 -5.19 8.92 3.97
CA GLY A 118 -6.46 9.40 4.53
C GLY A 118 -7.03 8.49 5.62
N ILE A 119 -6.42 7.32 5.86
CA ILE A 119 -6.83 6.37 6.89
C ILE A 119 -6.15 6.75 8.19
N GLY A 120 -6.93 7.23 9.17
CA GLY A 120 -6.42 7.59 10.49
C GLY A 120 -6.41 6.43 11.48
N ARG A 121 -7.26 5.41 11.26
CA ARG A 121 -7.30 4.15 12.03
C ARG A 121 -7.80 3.02 11.16
N ALA A 122 -7.32 1.80 11.41
CA ALA A 122 -7.78 0.60 10.76
C ALA A 122 -7.78 -0.59 11.73
N SER A 123 -8.79 -1.45 11.63
CA SER A 123 -8.86 -2.72 12.37
C SER A 123 -9.54 -3.79 11.52
N VAL A 124 -8.93 -4.97 11.46
CA VAL A 124 -9.51 -6.14 10.80
C VAL A 124 -10.71 -6.64 11.59
N THR A 125 -11.81 -6.95 10.90
CA THR A 125 -12.99 -7.54 11.54
C THR A 125 -13.00 -9.06 11.36
N ARG A 126 -13.89 -9.76 12.08
CA ARG A 126 -14.09 -11.20 11.90
C ARG A 126 -14.96 -11.55 10.68
N THR A 127 -15.52 -10.54 10.00
CA THR A 127 -16.41 -10.74 8.86
C THR A 127 -15.59 -11.06 7.62
N ALA A 128 -15.91 -12.15 6.93
CA ALA A 128 -15.32 -12.46 5.62
C ALA A 128 -15.85 -11.48 4.56
N CYS A 129 -15.06 -11.25 3.50
CA CYS A 129 -15.55 -10.54 2.33
C CYS A 129 -16.59 -11.38 1.58
N GLY A 130 -17.56 -10.73 0.95
CA GLY A 130 -18.61 -11.34 0.14
C GLY A 130 -18.15 -11.83 -1.24
N GLY A 131 -16.86 -11.72 -1.57
CA GLY A 131 -16.29 -12.21 -2.82
C GLY A 131 -16.30 -11.20 -3.98
N HIS A 132 -16.31 -9.90 -3.68
CA HIS A 132 -16.21 -8.87 -4.71
C HIS A 132 -14.91 -9.01 -5.52
N ALA A 133 -15.04 -9.05 -6.83
CA ALA A 133 -13.95 -9.45 -7.72
C ALA A 133 -13.29 -8.23 -8.39
N ILE A 134 -12.02 -8.40 -8.80
CA ILE A 134 -11.22 -7.32 -9.41
C ILE A 134 -11.88 -6.69 -10.65
N HIS A 135 -12.74 -7.42 -11.37
CA HIS A 135 -13.46 -6.90 -12.53
C HIS A 135 -14.55 -5.88 -12.16
N GLU A 136 -15.03 -5.90 -10.91
CA GLU A 136 -16.05 -4.96 -10.41
C GLU A 136 -15.44 -3.59 -10.03
N VAL A 137 -14.10 -3.48 -9.98
CA VAL A 137 -13.37 -2.25 -9.65
C VAL A 137 -13.59 -1.15 -10.70
N GLY A 138 -14.07 -1.52 -11.90
CA GLY A 138 -14.17 -0.65 -13.08
C GLY A 138 -12.84 -0.56 -13.83
N GLU A 139 -12.77 0.30 -14.86
CA GLU A 139 -11.51 0.54 -15.56
C GLU A 139 -10.50 1.22 -14.62
N PRO A 140 -9.28 0.67 -14.48
CA PRO A 140 -8.19 1.38 -13.84
C PRO A 140 -8.01 2.76 -14.51
N PRO A 141 -7.66 3.82 -13.77
CA PRO A 141 -7.29 5.08 -14.41
C PRO A 141 -6.20 4.82 -15.46
N ALA A 142 -6.20 5.57 -16.55
CA ALA A 142 -5.41 5.28 -17.77
C ALA A 142 -3.90 5.02 -17.55
N ASN A 143 -3.36 5.43 -16.40
CA ASN A 143 -1.96 5.26 -16.00
C ASN A 143 -1.69 4.08 -15.05
N ALA A 144 -2.70 3.30 -14.64
CA ALA A 144 -2.53 2.13 -13.77
C ALA A 144 -2.42 0.84 -14.59
N ARG A 145 -1.43 0.01 -14.28
CA ARG A 145 -1.27 -1.33 -14.86
C ARG A 145 -1.13 -2.37 -13.73
N PRO A 146 -1.73 -3.58 -13.87
CA PRO A 146 -1.51 -4.68 -12.94
C PRO A 146 -0.01 -5.02 -12.84
N VAL A 147 0.48 -5.30 -11.63
CA VAL A 147 1.88 -5.73 -11.40
C VAL A 147 2.15 -7.10 -12.03
N HIS A 148 1.11 -7.94 -12.13
CA HIS A 148 1.12 -9.18 -12.88
C HIS A 148 -0.03 -9.20 -13.88
N GLY A 149 0.31 -9.02 -15.15
CA GLY A 149 -0.60 -9.11 -16.28
C GLY A 149 0.25 -9.35 -17.51
N ARG A 150 0.59 -10.62 -17.77
CA ARG A 150 1.12 -11.01 -19.06
C ARG A 150 -0.08 -10.92 -20.01
N GLY A 151 -0.09 -9.90 -20.87
CA GLY A 151 -1.02 -9.84 -21.98
C GLY A 151 -0.87 -11.14 -22.77
N VAL A 152 -1.97 -11.87 -22.87
CA VAL A 152 -2.17 -12.84 -23.94
C VAL A 152 -2.55 -12.08 -25.20
#